data_AF-A0A5J4P7Y2-F1
#
_entry.id   AF-A0A5J4P7Y2-F1
#
_cell.length_a   1.000
_cell.length_b   1.000
_cell.length_c   1.000
_cell.angle_alpha   90.00
_cell.angle_beta   90.00
_cell.angle_gamma   90.00
#
_symmetry.space_group_name_H-M   'P 1'
#
loop_
_entity.id
_entity.type
_entity.pdbx_description
1 polymer ?
#
loop_
_entity_poly.entity_id
_entity_poly.type
_entity_poly.pdbx_seq_one_letter_code
_entity_poly.pdbx_strand_id
1 'polypeptide(L)'
;KQRRLVAQFSDETGVIELIWFQGIKYVTGKYKLHHEYIVFGNPNIFNGKVNIAHPDIDNASEVVLSSMGMQPYYSTAEKMKRSFLNSHAIEKMMSIVTKQLQEPLPDTLSAKIIADYRLMSLTEALRNIHFPKNPDLLKHRQYKKN
;
A
#
# COMPACT_ATOMS: atom_id res chain seq x y z
N LYS A 1 -31.95 5.91 8.03
CA LYS A 1 -31.23 6.61 6.93
C LYS A 1 -29.73 6.38 7.10
N GLN A 2 -29.11 5.59 6.23
CA GLN A 2 -27.64 5.44 6.22
C GLN A 2 -27.02 6.78 5.82
N ARG A 3 -26.17 7.35 6.68
CA ARG A 3 -25.42 8.57 6.36
C ARG A 3 -24.18 8.16 5.57
N ARG A 4 -23.93 8.81 4.43
CA ARG A 4 -22.68 8.71 3.67
C ARG A 4 -21.99 10.08 3.65
N LEU A 5 -20.67 10.09 3.72
CA LEU A 5 -19.85 11.27 3.45
C LEU A 5 -19.33 11.17 2.02
N VAL A 6 -19.44 12.27 1.29
CA VAL A 6 -18.83 12.42 -0.03
C VAL A 6 -17.91 13.63 0.03
N ALA A 7 -16.63 13.44 -0.23
CA ALA A 7 -15.67 14.52 -0.40
C ALA A 7 -15.29 14.62 -1.88
N GLN A 8 -15.07 15.84 -2.36
CA GLN A 8 -14.53 16.06 -3.70
C GLN A 8 -13.04 16.28 -3.59
N PHE A 9 -12.28 15.52 -4.37
CA PHE A 9 -10.84 15.64 -4.48
C PHE A 9 -10.52 16.03 -5.91
N SER A 10 -9.60 16.98 -6.11
CA SER A 10 -9.31 17.55 -7.43
C SER A 10 -7.81 17.71 -7.63
N ASP A 11 -7.35 17.46 -8.84
CA ASP A 11 -6.00 17.73 -9.32
C ASP A 11 -6.04 18.55 -10.61
N GLU A 12 -4.90 18.66 -11.32
CA GLU A 12 -4.81 19.38 -12.59
C GLU A 12 -5.65 18.75 -13.72
N THR A 13 -6.05 17.49 -13.58
CA THR A 13 -6.72 16.70 -14.63
C THR A 13 -8.23 16.61 -14.44
N GLY A 14 -8.73 16.74 -13.21
CA GLY A 14 -10.16 16.67 -12.95
C GLY A 14 -10.54 16.53 -11.49
N VAL A 15 -11.73 15.97 -11.27
CA VAL A 15 -12.35 15.81 -9.95
C VAL A 15 -12.83 14.38 -9.77
N ILE A 16 -12.54 13.80 -8.60
CA ILE A 16 -12.97 12.48 -8.16
C ILE A 16 -13.76 12.57 -6.84
N GLU A 17 -14.76 11.71 -6.68
CA GLU A 17 -15.55 11.63 -5.44
C GLU A 17 -15.02 10.55 -4.50
N LEU A 18 -14.69 10.92 -3.27
CA LEU A 18 -14.27 10.00 -2.22
C LEU A 18 -15.45 9.73 -1.30
N ILE A 19 -15.83 8.46 -1.14
CA ILE A 19 -17.08 8.06 -0.50
C ILE A 19 -16.81 7.22 0.74
N TRP A 20 -17.38 7.60 1.88
CA TRP A 20 -17.37 6.79 3.11
C TRP A 20 -18.79 6.49 3.59
N PHE A 21 -19.07 5.22 3.82
CA PHE A 21 -20.35 4.76 4.39
C PHE A 21 -20.28 4.60 5.91
N GLN A 22 -19.08 4.59 6.49
CA GLN A 22 -18.80 4.42 7.92
C GLN A 22 -17.63 5.31 8.35
N GLY A 23 -17.44 5.52 9.65
CA GLY A 23 -16.28 6.26 10.17
C GLY A 23 -16.30 7.78 9.90
N ILE A 24 -17.44 8.35 9.50
CA ILE A 24 -17.58 9.75 9.05
C ILE A 24 -16.93 10.75 10.02
N LYS A 25 -17.20 10.64 11.34
CA LYS A 25 -16.63 11.55 12.35
C LYS A 25 -15.09 11.54 12.37
N TYR A 26 -14.48 10.37 12.15
CA TYR A 26 -13.02 10.23 12.10
C TYR A 26 -12.47 10.90 10.84
N VAL A 27 -13.07 10.62 9.69
CA VAL A 27 -12.67 11.19 8.40
C VAL A 27 -12.74 12.73 8.43
N THR A 28 -13.84 13.30 8.92
CA THR A 28 -14.01 14.76 9.04
C THR A 28 -13.04 15.42 10.02
N GLY A 29 -12.60 14.69 11.06
CA GLY A 29 -11.62 15.19 12.02
C GLY A 29 -10.20 15.16 11.46
N LYS A 30 -9.85 14.06 10.78
CA LYS A 30 -8.52 13.75 10.27
C LYS A 30 -8.15 14.58 9.04
N TYR A 31 -9.02 14.64 8.04
CA TYR A 31 -8.71 15.30 6.77
C TYR A 31 -9.20 16.74 6.77
N LYS A 32 -8.35 17.67 6.33
CA LYS A 32 -8.63 19.09 6.26
C LYS A 32 -8.83 19.51 4.82
N LEU A 33 -9.66 20.51 4.60
CA LEU A 33 -9.81 21.12 3.29
C LEU A 33 -8.52 21.84 2.90
N HIS A 34 -8.28 21.96 1.59
CA HIS A 34 -7.13 22.68 1.02
C HIS A 34 -5.76 22.14 1.48
N HIS A 35 -5.68 20.83 1.70
CA HIS A 35 -4.43 20.12 1.97
C HIS A 35 -4.20 19.09 0.88
N GLU A 36 -2.93 18.88 0.54
CA GLU A 36 -2.53 17.87 -0.42
C GLU A 36 -2.48 16.49 0.25
N TYR A 37 -3.10 15.53 -0.42
CA TYR A 37 -3.14 14.15 0.04
C TYR A 37 -2.88 13.20 -1.12
N ILE A 38 -2.35 12.03 -0.79
CA ILE A 38 -2.25 10.92 -1.74
C ILE A 38 -3.40 9.98 -1.44
N VAL A 39 -4.20 9.69 -2.47
CA VAL A 39 -5.40 8.88 -2.37
C VAL A 39 -5.16 7.52 -3.03
N PHE A 40 -5.38 6.46 -2.28
CA PHE A 40 -5.30 5.08 -2.73
C PHE A 40 -6.66 4.41 -2.67
N GLY A 41 -6.98 3.67 -3.71
CA GLY A 41 -8.16 2.80 -3.76
C GLY A 41 -8.53 2.42 -5.18
N ASN A 42 -9.54 1.57 -5.29
CA ASN A 42 -10.03 1.13 -6.59
C ASN A 42 -11.03 2.15 -7.14
N PRO A 43 -10.74 2.81 -8.28
CA PRO A 43 -11.67 3.73 -8.90
C PRO A 43 -12.86 2.96 -9.48
N ASN A 44 -14.04 3.54 -9.36
CA ASN A 44 -15.28 3.06 -9.94
C ASN A 44 -16.00 4.23 -10.64
N ILE A 45 -16.81 3.95 -11.66
CA ILE A 45 -17.58 4.96 -12.37
C ILE A 45 -19.04 4.78 -11.98
N PHE A 46 -19.64 5.82 -11.41
CA PHE A 46 -21.06 5.84 -11.08
C PHE A 46 -21.66 7.18 -11.51
N ASN A 47 -22.75 7.11 -12.28
CA ASN A 47 -23.46 8.29 -12.78
C ASN A 47 -22.55 9.32 -13.48
N GLY A 48 -21.61 8.84 -14.30
CA GLY A 48 -20.67 9.67 -15.04
C GLY A 48 -19.53 10.28 -14.20
N LYS A 49 -19.42 9.93 -12.91
CA LYS A 49 -18.35 10.39 -12.03
C LYS A 49 -17.46 9.25 -11.57
N VAL A 50 -16.15 9.50 -11.60
CA VAL A 50 -15.18 8.61 -10.97
C VAL A 50 -15.30 8.77 -9.46
N ASN A 51 -15.34 7.66 -8.74
CA ASN A 51 -15.38 7.64 -7.29
C ASN A 51 -14.52 6.51 -6.71
N ILE A 52 -14.09 6.70 -5.47
CA ILE A 52 -13.40 5.67 -4.68
C ILE A 52 -14.17 5.51 -3.37
N ALA A 53 -14.61 4.28 -3.09
CA ALA A 53 -15.25 3.93 -1.83
C ALA A 53 -14.22 3.52 -0.79
N HIS A 54 -14.33 4.06 0.43
CA HIS A 54 -13.42 3.83 1.54
C HIS A 54 -11.93 3.95 1.14
N PRO A 55 -11.51 5.08 0.53
CA PRO A 55 -10.12 5.26 0.15
C PRO A 55 -9.20 5.25 1.37
N ASP A 56 -7.97 4.81 1.15
CA ASP A 56 -6.86 5.13 2.04
C ASP A 56 -6.22 6.44 1.60
N ILE A 57 -6.02 7.35 2.56
CA ILE A 57 -5.52 8.69 2.29
C ILE A 57 -4.39 8.98 3.26
N ASP A 58 -3.24 9.31 2.69
CA ASP A 58 -2.02 9.70 3.40
C ASP A 58 -1.67 11.17 3.09
N ASN A 59 -0.99 11.83 4.02
CA ASN A 59 -0.54 13.21 3.83
C ASN A 59 0.60 13.24 2.82
N ALA A 60 0.50 14.08 1.79
CA ALA A 60 1.54 14.18 0.77
C ALA A 60 2.90 14.57 1.35
N SER A 61 2.93 15.34 2.45
CA SER A 61 4.19 15.76 3.10
C SER A 61 4.88 14.65 3.91
N GLU A 62 4.14 13.62 4.32
CA GLU A 62 4.68 12.49 5.10
C GLU A 62 5.17 11.35 4.21
N VAL A 63 4.77 11.36 2.93
CA VAL A 63 5.11 10.31 1.98
C VAL A 63 6.41 10.64 1.26
N VAL A 64 7.49 9.99 1.68
CA VAL A 64 8.71 9.92 0.89
C VAL A 64 8.52 8.81 -0.13
N LEU A 65 8.18 9.17 -1.38
CA LEU A 65 8.21 8.22 -2.48
C LEU A 65 9.58 7.56 -2.52
N SER A 66 9.61 6.23 -2.57
CA SER A 66 10.85 5.49 -2.77
C SER A 66 11.51 5.96 -4.07
N SER A 67 12.82 5.76 -4.22
CA SER A 67 13.59 6.17 -5.41
C SER A 67 13.06 5.62 -6.75
N MET A 68 12.12 4.67 -6.72
CA MET A 68 11.43 4.11 -7.90
C MET A 68 9.99 4.61 -8.09
N GLY A 69 9.51 5.56 -7.27
CA GLY A 69 8.14 6.05 -7.33
C GLY A 69 7.07 5.02 -6.95
N MET A 70 7.47 3.86 -6.39
CA MET A 70 6.57 2.79 -5.98
C MET A 70 6.54 2.67 -4.46
N GLN A 71 5.34 2.51 -3.89
CA GLN A 71 5.15 2.17 -2.49
C GLN A 71 4.34 0.89 -2.33
N PRO A 72 4.70 0.03 -1.37
CA PRO A 72 3.91 -1.14 -1.06
C PRO A 72 2.56 -0.74 -0.46
N TYR A 73 1.49 -1.34 -0.99
CA TYR A 73 0.13 -1.14 -0.49
C TYR A 73 -0.35 -2.37 0.30
N TYR A 74 -0.74 -2.16 1.55
CA TYR A 74 -1.27 -3.18 2.43
C TYR A 74 -2.75 -2.92 2.71
N SER A 75 -3.60 -3.88 2.38
CA SER A 75 -5.02 -3.83 2.71
C SER A 75 -5.22 -3.83 4.22
N THR A 76 -5.81 -2.76 4.76
CA THR A 76 -6.12 -2.63 6.20
C THR A 76 -7.62 -2.49 6.43
N ALA A 77 -8.11 -3.05 7.54
CA ALA A 77 -9.52 -2.91 7.92
C ALA A 77 -9.79 -1.54 8.58
N GLU A 78 -11.02 -1.03 8.51
CA GLU A 78 -11.42 0.23 9.16
C GLU A 78 -11.16 0.25 10.67
N LYS A 79 -11.21 -0.90 11.34
CA LYS A 79 -10.81 -1.02 12.76
C LYS A 79 -9.32 -0.75 12.96
N MET A 80 -8.46 -1.25 12.06
CA MET A 80 -7.01 -1.04 12.08
C MET A 80 -6.66 0.42 11.79
N LYS A 81 -7.30 1.03 10.78
CA LYS A 81 -7.11 2.45 10.44
C LYS A 81 -7.42 3.38 11.61
N ARG A 82 -8.48 3.08 12.37
CA ARG A 82 -8.84 3.79 13.61
C ARG A 82 -7.80 3.67 14.71
N SER A 83 -6.99 2.61 14.70
CA SER A 83 -5.86 2.39 15.60
C SER A 83 -4.52 2.82 14.98
N PHE A 84 -4.54 3.68 13.96
CA PHE A 84 -3.35 4.18 13.25
C PHE A 84 -2.52 3.11 12.51
N LEU A 85 -3.10 1.92 12.28
CA LEU A 85 -2.51 0.87 11.46
C LEU A 85 -3.05 0.97 10.03
N ASN A 86 -2.57 1.98 9.28
CA ASN A 86 -2.79 2.12 7.84
C ASN A 86 -1.67 1.43 7.04
N SER A 87 -1.78 1.42 5.70
CA SER A 87 -0.78 0.84 4.81
C SER A 87 0.63 1.37 5.08
N HIS A 88 0.76 2.70 5.23
CA HIS A 88 2.04 3.34 5.51
C HIS A 88 2.65 2.96 6.87
N ALA A 89 1.83 2.80 7.91
CA ALA A 89 2.31 2.31 9.21
C ALA A 89 2.86 0.89 9.09
N ILE A 90 2.19 0.01 8.34
CA ILE A 90 2.67 -1.36 8.08
C ILE A 90 3.96 -1.32 7.27
N GLU A 91 4.04 -0.48 6.23
CA GLU A 91 5.28 -0.27 5.46
C GLU A 91 6.44 0.12 6.39
N LYS A 92 6.25 1.10 7.27
CA LYS A 92 7.28 1.57 8.19
C LYS A 92 7.75 0.45 9.13
N MET A 93 6.82 -0.35 9.66
CA MET A 93 7.16 -1.53 10.47
C MET A 93 7.97 -2.54 9.65
N MET A 94 7.53 -2.86 8.43
CA MET A 94 8.25 -3.79 7.56
C MET A 94 9.64 -3.28 7.18
N SER A 95 9.81 -1.98 6.98
CA SER A 95 11.12 -1.36 6.73
C SER A 95 12.07 -1.57 7.91
N ILE A 96 11.59 -1.41 9.15
CA ILE A 96 12.38 -1.65 10.36
C ILE A 96 12.75 -3.13 10.48
N VAL A 97 11.78 -4.04 10.37
CA VAL A 97 12.00 -5.49 10.47
C VAL A 97 13.01 -5.96 9.42
N THR A 98 12.85 -5.48 8.18
CA THR A 98 13.73 -5.85 7.06
C THR A 98 15.16 -5.36 7.27
N LYS A 99 15.36 -4.20 7.90
CA LYS A 99 16.69 -3.68 8.26
C LYS A 99 17.32 -4.45 9.42
N GLN A 100 16.50 -4.99 10.33
CA GLN A 100 16.98 -5.79 11.47
C GLN A 100 17.37 -7.23 11.09
N LEU A 101 16.88 -7.74 9.96
CA LEU A 101 17.36 -8.97 9.33
C LEU A 101 18.81 -8.79 8.84
N GLN A 102 19.78 -8.94 9.75
CA GLN A 102 21.21 -8.90 9.43
C GLN A 102 21.71 -10.24 8.89
N GLU A 103 21.19 -11.34 9.44
CA GLU A 103 21.50 -12.69 8.97
C GLU A 103 20.45 -13.18 7.96
N PRO A 104 20.86 -13.87 6.89
CA PRO A 104 19.93 -14.45 5.94
C PRO A 104 19.12 -15.58 6.62
N LEU A 105 17.81 -15.52 6.45
CA LEU A 105 16.90 -16.60 6.84
C LEU A 105 17.28 -17.90 6.12
N PRO A 106 17.20 -19.04 6.82
CA PRO A 106 17.42 -20.33 6.19
C PRO A 106 16.39 -20.55 5.08
N ASP A 107 16.86 -20.92 3.90
CA ASP A 107 15.99 -21.29 2.79
C ASP A 107 15.20 -22.57 3.14
N THR A 108 13.92 -22.59 2.79
CA THR A 108 13.04 -23.75 2.99
C THR A 108 13.23 -24.84 1.93
N LEU A 109 13.90 -24.50 0.82
CA LEU A 109 14.19 -25.40 -0.30
C LEU A 109 15.63 -25.89 -0.24
N SER A 110 15.88 -27.08 -0.78
CA SER A 110 17.25 -27.61 -0.88
C SER A 110 18.09 -26.76 -1.85
N ALA A 111 19.40 -26.69 -1.59
CA ALA A 111 20.34 -25.95 -2.43
C ALA A 111 20.30 -26.39 -3.90
N LYS A 112 20.00 -27.66 -4.16
CA LYS A 112 19.83 -28.21 -5.51
C LYS A 112 18.66 -27.56 -6.25
N ILE A 113 17.48 -27.46 -5.63
CA ILE A 113 16.30 -26.84 -6.25
C ILE A 113 16.57 -25.35 -6.52
N ILE A 114 17.23 -24.67 -5.60
CA ILE A 114 17.57 -23.25 -5.76
C ILE A 114 18.49 -23.05 -6.96
N ALA A 115 19.51 -23.90 -7.12
CA ALA A 115 20.45 -23.85 -8.23
C ALA A 115 19.78 -24.21 -9.57
N ASP A 116 19.03 -25.31 -9.62
CA ASP A 116 18.38 -25.82 -10.84
C ASP A 116 17.40 -24.80 -11.44
N TYR A 117 16.66 -24.09 -10.58
CA TYR A 117 15.66 -23.10 -11.00
C TYR A 117 16.14 -21.64 -10.88
N ARG A 118 17.43 -21.42 -10.56
CA ARG A 118 18.06 -20.09 -10.38
C ARG A 118 17.21 -19.16 -9.50
N LEU A 119 16.72 -19.69 -8.39
CA LEU A 119 15.84 -18.96 -7.49
C LEU A 119 16.67 -18.04 -6.58
N MET A 120 16.18 -16.84 -6.30
CA MET A 120 16.79 -15.97 -5.28
C MET A 120 16.59 -16.55 -3.87
N SER A 121 17.48 -16.20 -2.93
CA SER A 121 17.36 -16.65 -1.53
C SER A 121 16.04 -16.18 -0.90
N LEU A 122 15.54 -16.90 0.12
CA LEU A 122 14.32 -16.53 0.84
C LEU A 122 14.37 -15.09 1.36
N THR A 123 15.52 -14.70 1.91
CA THR A 123 15.74 -13.35 2.44
C THR A 123 15.63 -12.28 1.36
N GLU A 124 16.23 -12.51 0.19
CA GLU A 124 16.13 -11.59 -0.94
C GLU A 124 14.72 -11.56 -1.54
N ALA A 125 14.03 -12.70 -1.57
CA ALA A 125 12.65 -12.77 -2.02
C ALA A 125 11.74 -11.92 -1.14
N LEU A 126 11.84 -12.06 0.19
CA LEU A 126 11.06 -11.27 1.13
C LEU A 126 11.38 -9.77 1.03
N ARG A 127 12.66 -9.41 0.93
CA ARG A 127 13.08 -8.00 0.71
C ARG A 127 12.46 -7.42 -0.56
N ASN A 128 12.52 -8.14 -1.68
CA ASN A 128 11.99 -7.67 -2.95
C ASN A 128 10.45 -7.67 -3.03
N ILE A 129 9.75 -8.46 -2.21
CA ILE A 129 8.28 -8.40 -2.12
C ILE A 129 7.82 -7.06 -1.54
N HIS A 130 8.50 -6.61 -0.49
CA HIS A 130 8.11 -5.39 0.23
C HIS A 130 8.76 -4.13 -0.37
N PHE A 131 10.00 -4.26 -0.84
CA PHE A 131 10.80 -3.16 -1.37
C PHE A 131 11.54 -3.62 -2.64
N PRO A 132 10.83 -3.83 -3.76
CA PRO A 132 11.44 -4.33 -4.99
C PRO A 132 12.49 -3.34 -5.49
N LYS A 133 13.72 -3.82 -5.73
CA LYS A 133 14.80 -2.98 -6.30
C LYS A 133 14.69 -2.76 -7.81
N ASN A 134 13.91 -3.59 -8.51
CA ASN A 134 13.69 -3.52 -9.94
C ASN A 134 12.39 -4.27 -10.30
N PRO A 135 11.51 -3.73 -11.17
CA PRO A 135 10.31 -4.43 -11.66
C PRO A 135 10.56 -5.82 -12.27
N ASP A 136 11.71 -6.11 -12.87
CA ASP A 136 12.00 -7.45 -13.40
C ASP A 136 12.19 -8.52 -12.31
N LEU A 137 12.58 -8.11 -11.10
CA LEU A 137 12.69 -9.02 -9.95
C LEU A 137 11.32 -9.53 -9.47
N LEU A 138 10.23 -8.83 -9.81
CA LEU A 138 8.87 -9.27 -9.51
C LEU A 138 8.43 -10.48 -10.36
N LYS A 139 9.06 -10.73 -11.52
CA LYS A 139 8.72 -11.86 -12.40
C LYS A 139 9.30 -13.19 -11.91
N HIS A 140 10.53 -13.17 -11.39
CA HIS A 140 11.18 -14.35 -10.80
C HIS A 140 10.49 -14.83 -9.50
N ARG A 141 9.63 -13.98 -8.91
CA ARG A 141 8.86 -14.23 -7.68
C ARG A 141 7.78 -15.28 -7.82
N GLN A 142 7.08 -15.33 -8.96
CA GLN A 142 5.85 -16.12 -9.10
C GLN A 142 6.10 -17.62 -8.89
N TYR A 143 7.33 -18.08 -9.13
CA TYR A 143 7.72 -19.49 -9.06
C TYR A 143 7.97 -20.02 -7.64
N LYS A 144 8.20 -19.17 -6.63
CA LYS A 144 8.47 -19.62 -5.23
C LYS A 144 7.23 -19.69 -4.33
N LYS A 145 6.08 -19.13 -4.74
CA LYS A 145 4.88 -19.02 -3.89
C LYS A 145 3.88 -20.18 -4.08
N ASN A 146 4.08 -21.00 -5.10
CA ASN A 146 3.33 -22.23 -5.37
C ASN A 146 4.13 -23.44 -4.88
#